data_AF-A0A1V0R8I7-F1
#
_entry.id   AF-A0A1V0R8I7-F1
#
_cell.length_a   1.000
_cell.length_b   1.000
_cell.length_c   1.000
_cell.angle_alpha   90.00
_cell.angle_beta   90.00
_cell.angle_gamma   90.00
#
_symmetry.space_group_name_H-M   'P 1'
#
loop_
_entity.id
_entity.type
_entity.pdbx_description
1 polymer ?
#
loop_
_entity_poly.entity_id
_entity_poly.type
_entity_poly.pdbx_seq_one_letter_code
_entity_poly.pdbx_strand_id
1 'polypeptide(L)'
;MERRTQADRDAITIEIGYAFVSACFAAALAFGAVYGPVLAFSLSPSTGRILAVAGGILAAVVFLLRVTHVLLGFARRPENDGA
;
A
#
# COMPACT_ATOMS: atom_id res chain seq x y z
N MET A 1 -1.63 -35.60 0.77
CA MET A 1 -0.65 -34.69 1.40
C MET A 1 -0.50 -33.37 0.65
N GLU A 2 -0.65 -33.33 -0.69
CA GLU A 2 -0.42 -32.15 -1.55
C GLU A 2 -1.38 -30.94 -1.35
N ARG A 3 -2.59 -31.15 -0.80
CA ARG A 3 -3.54 -30.04 -0.56
C ARG A 3 -3.10 -29.06 0.53
N ARG A 4 -2.35 -29.49 1.54
CA ARG A 4 -1.84 -28.57 2.58
C ARG A 4 -0.77 -27.66 2.01
N THR A 5 0.17 -28.21 1.24
CA THR A 5 1.23 -27.43 0.60
C THR A 5 0.71 -26.49 -0.50
N GLN A 6 -0.35 -26.85 -1.21
CA GLN A 6 -1.01 -25.95 -2.16
C GLN A 6 -1.72 -24.79 -1.45
N ALA A 7 -2.45 -25.08 -0.37
CA ALA A 7 -3.15 -24.07 0.42
C ALA A 7 -2.17 -23.04 1.03
N ASP A 8 -1.01 -23.49 1.51
CA ASP A 8 0.03 -22.61 2.06
C ASP A 8 0.60 -21.66 0.98
N ARG A 9 0.79 -22.15 -0.26
CA ARG A 9 1.27 -21.31 -1.37
C ARG A 9 0.22 -20.31 -1.87
N ASP A 10 -1.04 -20.71 -1.90
CA ASP A 10 -2.13 -19.82 -2.28
C ASP A 10 -2.29 -18.71 -1.23
N ALA A 11 -2.12 -19.03 0.06
CA ALA A 11 -2.09 -18.05 1.13
C ALA A 11 -0.96 -17.02 0.94
N ILE A 12 0.27 -17.49 0.67
CA ILE A 12 1.41 -16.59 0.39
C ILE A 12 1.13 -15.69 -0.83
N THR A 13 0.60 -16.26 -1.91
CA THR A 13 0.34 -15.52 -3.15
C THR A 13 -0.75 -14.46 -2.96
N ILE A 14 -1.86 -14.83 -2.32
CA ILE A 14 -2.96 -13.91 -2.01
C ILE A 14 -2.47 -12.80 -1.10
N GLU A 15 -1.59 -13.09 -0.14
CA GLU A 15 -1.11 -12.11 0.81
C GLU A 15 -0.15 -11.11 0.17
N ILE A 16 0.76 -11.55 -0.69
CA ILE A 16 1.60 -10.65 -1.50
C ILE A 16 0.71 -9.75 -2.38
N GLY A 17 -0.27 -10.34 -3.05
CA GLY A 17 -1.24 -9.61 -3.86
C GLY A 17 -2.03 -8.57 -3.05
N TYR A 18 -2.51 -8.98 -1.87
CA TYR A 18 -3.22 -8.11 -0.94
C TYR A 18 -2.34 -6.98 -0.41
N ALA A 19 -1.10 -7.26 -0.02
CA ALA A 19 -0.14 -6.27 0.46
C ALA A 19 0.07 -5.19 -0.61
N PHE A 20 0.31 -5.61 -1.84
CA PHE A 20 0.52 -4.71 -2.98
C PHE A 20 -0.73 -3.89 -3.32
N VAL A 21 -1.87 -4.56 -3.54
CA VAL A 21 -3.13 -3.87 -3.92
C VAL A 21 -3.59 -2.93 -2.82
N SER A 22 -3.54 -3.34 -1.55
CA SER A 22 -3.92 -2.47 -0.44
C SER A 22 -2.98 -1.29 -0.25
N ALA A 23 -1.68 -1.47 -0.51
CA ALA A 23 -0.72 -0.37 -0.52
C ALA A 23 -0.96 0.61 -1.66
N CYS A 24 -1.21 0.11 -2.89
CA CYS A 24 -1.58 0.95 -4.03
C CYS A 24 -2.84 1.76 -3.74
N PHE A 25 -3.88 1.11 -3.19
CA PHE A 25 -5.13 1.76 -2.83
C PHE A 25 -4.92 2.85 -1.76
N ALA A 26 -4.19 2.55 -0.68
CA ALA A 26 -3.86 3.52 0.35
C ALA A 26 -3.06 4.71 -0.19
N ALA A 27 -2.08 4.46 -1.05
CA ALA A 27 -1.27 5.49 -1.69
C ALA A 27 -2.12 6.39 -2.61
N ALA A 28 -3.02 5.80 -3.41
CA ALA A 28 -3.93 6.53 -4.27
C ALA A 28 -4.89 7.43 -3.46
N LEU A 29 -5.43 6.93 -2.34
CA LEU A 29 -6.24 7.72 -1.43
C LEU A 29 -5.45 8.87 -0.79
N ALA A 30 -4.22 8.61 -0.34
CA ALA A 30 -3.36 9.63 0.24
C ALA A 30 -3.02 10.73 -0.77
N PHE A 31 -2.65 10.34 -2.00
CA PHE A 31 -2.42 11.28 -3.09
C PHE A 31 -3.68 12.09 -3.39
N GLY A 32 -4.82 11.42 -3.55
CA GLY A 32 -6.12 12.06 -3.83
C GLY A 32 -6.55 13.02 -2.72
N ALA A 33 -6.27 12.73 -1.45
CA ALA A 33 -6.55 13.63 -0.34
C ALA A 33 -5.70 14.91 -0.40
N VAL A 34 -4.42 14.80 -0.78
CA VAL A 34 -3.50 15.94 -0.88
C VAL A 34 -3.71 16.75 -2.15
N TYR A 35 -3.88 16.08 -3.29
CA TYR A 35 -4.04 16.72 -4.61
C TYR A 35 -5.49 17.10 -4.92
N GLY A 36 -6.48 16.46 -4.29
CA GLY A 36 -7.91 16.71 -4.47
C GLY A 36 -8.33 18.18 -4.39
N PRO A 37 -7.78 19.01 -3.48
CA PRO A 37 -8.04 20.44 -3.47
C PRO A 37 -7.71 21.16 -4.79
N VAL A 38 -6.71 20.71 -5.55
CA VAL A 38 -6.38 21.26 -6.88
C VAL A 38 -7.49 20.96 -7.90
N LEU A 39 -8.19 19.84 -7.75
CA LEU A 39 -9.30 19.46 -8.62
C LEU A 39 -10.61 20.15 -8.21
N ALA A 40 -10.80 20.37 -6.91
CA ALA A 40 -12.01 20.98 -6.36
C ALA A 40 -11.99 22.52 -6.42
N PHE A 41 -10.81 23.13 -6.39
CA PHE A 41 -10.63 24.58 -6.35
C PHE A 41 -9.71 25.06 -7.48
N SER A 42 -9.98 26.25 -8.02
CA SER A 42 -9.13 26.90 -9.03
C SER A 42 -7.86 27.49 -8.39
N LEU A 43 -6.99 26.62 -7.88
CA LEU A 43 -5.72 27.01 -7.27
C LEU A 43 -4.72 27.50 -8.32
N SER A 44 -3.77 28.32 -7.88
CA SER A 44 -2.69 28.79 -8.75
C SER A 44 -1.84 27.62 -9.29
N PRO A 45 -1.25 27.72 -10.50
CA PRO A 45 -0.43 26.66 -11.08
C PRO A 45 0.77 26.24 -10.21
N SER A 46 1.35 27.19 -9.47
CA SER A 46 2.46 26.91 -8.54
C SER A 46 2.00 26.09 -7.35
N THR A 47 0.86 26.43 -6.75
CA THR A 47 0.24 25.65 -5.68
C THR A 47 -0.07 24.23 -6.15
N GLY A 48 -0.67 24.08 -7.34
CA GLY A 48 -0.96 22.76 -7.91
C GLY A 48 0.28 21.87 -8.08
N ARG A 49 1.40 22.46 -8.51
CA ARG A 49 2.67 21.73 -8.65
C ARG A 49 3.25 21.30 -7.30
N ILE A 50 3.20 22.17 -6.29
CA ILE A 50 3.66 21.84 -4.93
C ILE A 50 2.82 20.71 -4.34
N LEU A 51 1.49 20.78 -4.46
CA LEU A 51 0.58 19.73 -3.96
C LEU A 51 0.80 18.40 -4.70
N ALA A 52 1.06 18.42 -6.00
CA ALA A 52 1.37 17.21 -6.75
C ALA A 52 2.65 16.52 -6.26
N VAL A 53 3.73 17.29 -6.06
CA VAL A 53 5.00 16.76 -5.56
C VAL A 53 4.86 16.26 -4.12
N ALA A 54 4.25 17.06 -3.24
CA ALA A 54 4.04 16.69 -1.84
C ALA A 54 3.14 15.45 -1.71
N GLY A 55 2.04 15.40 -2.47
CA GLY A 55 1.14 14.26 -2.53
C GLY A 55 1.83 13.01 -3.06
N GLY A 56 2.69 13.15 -4.08
CA GLY A 56 3.47 12.04 -4.64
C GLY A 56 4.45 11.45 -3.62
N ILE A 57 5.18 12.31 -2.89
CA ILE A 57 6.08 11.89 -1.82
C ILE A 57 5.30 11.17 -0.71
N LEU A 58 4.18 11.75 -0.26
CA LEU A 58 3.35 11.15 0.78
C LEU A 58 2.82 9.78 0.34
N ALA A 59 2.32 9.66 -0.89
CA ALA A 59 1.82 8.42 -1.46
C ALA A 59 2.91 7.33 -1.51
N ALA A 60 4.13 7.69 -1.92
CA ALA A 60 5.27 6.77 -1.93
C ALA A 60 5.63 6.27 -0.53
N VAL A 61 5.64 7.17 0.47
CA VAL A 61 5.89 6.81 1.87
C VAL A 61 4.80 5.88 2.40
N VAL A 62 3.52 6.22 2.18
CA VAL A 62 2.38 5.40 2.62
C VAL A 62 2.42 4.03 1.96
N PHE A 63 2.74 3.95 0.66
CA PHE A 63 2.91 2.69 -0.05
C PHE A 63 3.96 1.80 0.62
N LEU A 64 5.17 2.33 0.83
CA LEU A 64 6.28 1.58 1.43
C LEU A 64 5.96 1.12 2.85
N LEU A 65 5.40 2.00 3.68
CA LEU A 65 4.96 1.65 5.03
C LEU A 65 3.89 0.57 5.02
N ARG A 66 2.90 0.66 4.12
CA ARG A 66 1.81 -0.32 4.05
C ARG A 66 2.30 -1.69 3.59
N VAL A 67 3.11 -1.75 2.53
CA VAL A 67 3.69 -3.02 2.05
C VAL A 67 4.56 -3.65 3.15
N THR A 68 5.50 -2.89 3.72
CA THR A 68 6.40 -3.41 4.75
C THR A 68 5.65 -3.87 5.99
N HIS A 69 4.64 -3.13 6.45
CA HIS A 69 3.83 -3.53 7.60
C HIS A 69 3.08 -4.85 7.36
N VAL A 70 2.48 -5.05 6.18
CA VAL A 70 1.78 -6.31 5.87
C VAL A 70 2.76 -7.47 5.77
N LEU A 71 3.88 -7.30 5.06
CA LEU A 71 4.89 -8.35 4.92
C LEU A 71 5.56 -8.71 6.26
N LEU A 72 5.86 -7.72 7.11
CA LEU A 72 6.40 -7.96 8.45
C LEU A 72 5.37 -8.62 9.37
N GLY A 73 4.09 -8.29 9.22
CA GLY A 73 3.00 -8.97 9.94
C GLY A 73 2.90 -10.44 9.57
N PHE A 74 3.06 -10.77 8.28
CA PHE A 74 3.13 -12.14 7.81
C PHE A 74 4.33 -12.89 8.39
N ALA A 75 5.52 -12.27 8.36
CA ALA A 75 6.75 -12.88 8.88
C ALA A 75 6.71 -13.19 10.38
N ARG A 76 5.86 -12.53 11.16
CA ARG A 76 5.74 -12.68 12.62
C ARG A 76 4.58 -13.58 13.06
N ARG A 77 3.88 -14.23 12.12
CA ARG A 77 2.73 -15.08 12.46
C ARG A 77 3.25 -16.39 13.06
N PRO A 78 2.78 -16.81 14.25
CA PRO A 78 3.30 -17.98 14.97
C PRO A 78 3.09 -19.33 14.26
N GLU A 79 2.27 -19.36 13.20
CA GLU A 79 2.13 -20.51 12.30
C GLU A 79 3.38 -20.72 11.42
N ASN A 80 4.14 -19.65 11.17
CA ASN A 80 5.31 -19.64 10.29
C ASN A 80 6.62 -19.84 11.07
N ASP A 81 6.57 -19.56 12.38
CA ASP A 81 7.65 -19.78 13.34
C ASP A 81 7.50 -21.20 13.93
N GLY A 82 7.88 -22.23 13.16
CA GLY A 82 7.59 -23.65 13.42
C GLY A 82 7.71 -24.12 14.88
N ALA A 83 6.57 -24.18 15.58
CA ALA A 83 6.38 -24.87 16.86
C ALA A 83 5.84 -26.29 16.65
#